data_AF-A0A5N6U739-F1
#
_entry.id   AF-A0A5N6U739-F1
#
_cell.length_a   1.000
_cell.length_b   1.000
_cell.length_c   1.000
_cell.angle_alpha   90.00
_cell.angle_beta   90.00
_cell.angle_gamma   90.00
#
_symmetry.space_group_name_H-M   'P 1'
#
loop_
_entity.id
_entity.type
_entity.pdbx_description
1 polymer ?
#
loop_
_entity_poly.entity_id
_entity_poly.type
_entity_poly.pdbx_seq_one_letter_code
_entity_poly.pdbx_strand_id
1 'polypeptide(L)'
;MLSSKLLLTAALSLLALPATASPVAAPGASDGLIVLATEQVEGGTLTWYGDASDSEAPTTNATVSIQACGSNDVTCYSSNRAGTGLCSSLIRQLNSPAPVNTSPRAVCFGQSGNQCCTSWSAASSNLYHWDLISAAQKIQNSCFDDFSGSGLARNVNLGGVCVTQCLSGRATGCN
;
A
#
# COMPACT_ATOMS: atom_id res chain seq x y z
N MET A 1 69.24 -4.85 29.26
CA MET A 1 68.39 -4.57 30.44
C MET A 1 66.98 -4.33 29.94
N LEU A 2 66.06 -5.23 30.30
CA LEU A 2 64.62 -5.16 30.03
C LEU A 2 64.01 -3.91 30.64
N SER A 3 63.05 -3.28 29.97
CA SER A 3 61.99 -2.56 30.67
C SER A 3 60.70 -2.59 29.88
N SER A 4 59.83 -3.51 30.31
CA SER A 4 58.40 -3.58 30.02
C SER A 4 57.72 -2.25 30.30
N LYS A 5 56.81 -1.81 29.42
CA LYS A 5 55.67 -0.98 29.84
C LYS A 5 54.38 -1.55 29.29
N LEU A 6 53.53 -1.86 30.27
CA LEU A 6 52.23 -2.50 30.23
C LEU A 6 51.26 -1.80 29.27
N LEU A 7 50.51 -2.64 28.53
CA LEU A 7 49.28 -2.32 27.83
C LEU A 7 48.15 -2.02 28.82
N LEU A 8 47.39 -0.94 28.60
CA LEU A 8 46.03 -0.79 29.10
C LEU A 8 45.12 -0.43 27.92
N THR A 9 44.51 -1.44 27.30
CA THR A 9 43.39 -1.26 26.37
C THR A 9 42.08 -1.30 27.15
N ALA A 10 41.45 -0.15 27.33
CA ALA A 10 40.10 -0.06 27.88
C ALA A 10 39.10 -0.55 26.82
N ALA A 11 38.59 -1.77 26.98
CA ALA A 11 37.48 -2.27 26.17
C ALA A 11 36.16 -1.69 26.69
N LEU A 12 35.65 -0.66 26.02
CA LEU A 12 34.32 -0.09 26.27
C LEU A 12 33.28 -0.99 25.59
N SER A 13 32.66 -1.89 26.35
CA SER A 13 31.57 -2.73 25.86
C SER A 13 30.31 -1.88 25.65
N LEU A 14 29.99 -1.54 24.40
CA LEU A 14 28.68 -0.99 24.05
C LEU A 14 27.61 -2.06 24.26
N LEU A 15 26.74 -1.86 25.25
CA LEU A 15 25.48 -2.58 25.34
C LEU A 15 24.58 -2.12 24.18
N ALA A 16 24.50 -2.92 23.13
CA ALA A 16 23.47 -2.79 22.11
C ALA A 16 22.14 -3.28 22.72
N LEU A 17 21.26 -2.35 23.08
CA LEU A 17 19.87 -2.69 23.37
C LEU A 17 19.19 -3.10 22.06
N PRO A 18 18.52 -4.26 21.98
CA PRO A 18 17.62 -4.54 20.88
C PRO A 18 16.46 -3.57 20.97
N ALA A 19 16.39 -2.62 20.03
CA ALA A 19 15.23 -1.78 19.84
C ALA A 19 14.09 -2.68 19.34
N THR A 20 13.23 -3.14 20.25
CA THR A 20 11.94 -3.72 19.89
C THR A 20 11.07 -2.57 19.37
N ALA A 21 11.12 -2.32 18.06
CA ALA A 21 10.17 -1.45 17.39
C ALA A 21 8.78 -2.04 17.66
N SER A 22 7.99 -1.37 18.50
CA SER A 22 6.57 -1.71 18.65
C SER A 22 5.90 -1.52 17.30
N PRO A 23 5.02 -2.44 16.84
CA PRO A 23 4.23 -2.19 15.66
C PRO A 23 3.36 -0.96 15.93
N VAL A 24 3.69 0.16 15.29
CA VAL A 24 2.83 1.33 15.25
C VAL A 24 1.55 0.85 14.58
N ALA A 25 0.46 0.81 15.35
CA ALA A 25 -0.85 0.48 14.82
C ALA A 25 -1.16 1.46 13.68
N ALA A 26 -1.20 0.94 12.45
CA ALA A 26 -1.56 1.73 11.29
C ALA A 26 -3.00 2.24 11.50
N PRO A 27 -3.24 3.56 11.44
CA PRO A 27 -4.58 4.10 11.61
C PRO A 27 -5.43 3.67 10.41
N GLY A 28 -6.35 2.73 10.59
CA GLY A 28 -7.40 2.43 9.61
C GLY A 28 -7.70 0.97 9.27
N ALA A 29 -7.08 -0.03 9.92
CA ALA A 29 -7.49 -1.42 9.74
C ALA A 29 -8.73 -1.73 10.61
N SER A 30 -9.92 -1.40 10.12
CA SER A 30 -11.18 -1.85 10.76
C SER A 30 -12.21 -2.17 9.67
N ASP A 31 -12.06 -3.37 9.09
CA ASP A 31 -13.07 -4.21 8.40
C ASP A 31 -12.33 -5.37 7.71
N GLY A 32 -11.96 -6.39 8.47
CA GLY A 32 -11.40 -7.66 7.95
C GLY A 32 -9.96 -7.65 7.41
N LEU A 33 -9.43 -6.51 6.97
CA LEU A 33 -8.07 -6.40 6.44
C LEU A 33 -7.01 -6.31 7.55
N ILE A 34 -5.92 -7.05 7.38
CA ILE A 34 -4.71 -7.00 8.21
C ILE A 34 -3.57 -6.30 7.47
N VAL A 35 -2.59 -5.77 8.22
CA VAL A 35 -1.35 -5.24 7.63
C VAL A 35 -0.46 -6.41 7.20
N LEU A 36 -0.10 -6.44 5.91
CA LEU A 36 0.80 -7.45 5.34
C LEU A 36 2.26 -6.97 5.35
N ALA A 37 2.48 -5.69 5.03
CA ALA A 37 3.80 -5.09 4.98
C ALA A 37 3.74 -3.58 5.18
N THR A 38 4.82 -3.02 5.72
CA THR A 38 4.99 -1.58 5.91
C THR A 38 6.38 -1.18 5.47
N GLU A 39 6.48 -0.17 4.62
CA GLU A 39 7.72 0.29 4.01
C GLU A 39 7.89 1.79 4.23
N GLN A 40 9.08 2.20 4.68
CA GLN A 40 9.44 3.62 4.71
C GLN A 40 9.86 4.05 3.30
N VAL A 41 9.19 5.09 2.79
CA VAL A 41 9.46 5.66 1.48
C VAL A 41 9.69 7.15 1.61
N GLU A 42 10.13 7.79 0.52
CA GLU A 42 10.32 9.23 0.53
C GLU A 42 9.02 9.97 0.89
N GLY A 43 9.07 10.74 1.98
CA GLY A 43 7.98 11.58 2.45
C GLY A 43 6.91 10.87 3.28
N GLY A 44 6.97 9.55 3.50
CA GLY A 44 5.93 8.88 4.29
C GLY A 44 6.11 7.36 4.37
N THR A 45 4.99 6.66 4.56
CA THR A 45 4.98 5.21 4.75
C THR A 45 4.00 4.57 3.78
N LEU A 46 4.43 3.55 3.04
CA LEU A 46 3.53 2.64 2.34
C LEU A 46 3.11 1.53 3.29
N THR A 47 1.80 1.27 3.38
CA THR A 47 1.25 0.15 4.16
C THR A 47 0.37 -0.69 3.25
N TRP A 48 0.72 -1.97 3.12
CA TRP A 48 -0.02 -2.96 2.36
C TRP A 48 -0.99 -3.70 3.28
N TYR A 49 -2.23 -3.86 2.83
CA TYR A 49 -3.29 -4.53 3.57
C TYR A 49 -3.85 -5.67 2.73
N GLY A 50 -4.27 -6.76 3.37
CA GLY A 50 -4.93 -7.89 2.73
C GLY A 50 -5.78 -8.69 3.71
N ASP A 51 -6.45 -9.73 3.23
CA ASP A 51 -7.28 -10.59 4.08
C ASP A 51 -6.38 -11.49 4.95
N ALA A 52 -6.82 -11.80 6.18
CA ALA A 52 -6.04 -12.64 7.10
C ALA A 52 -5.74 -14.04 6.54
N SER A 53 -6.66 -14.55 5.72
CA SER A 53 -6.57 -15.85 5.02
C SER A 53 -5.62 -15.82 3.82
N ASP A 54 -5.30 -14.64 3.28
CA ASP A 54 -4.52 -14.44 2.05
C ASP A 54 -3.01 -14.28 2.34
N SER A 55 -2.58 -14.66 3.55
CA SER A 55 -1.16 -14.75 3.93
C SER A 55 -0.40 -15.82 3.12
N GLU A 56 -1.12 -16.66 2.37
CA GLU A 56 -0.58 -17.58 1.38
C GLU A 56 -0.96 -17.09 -0.03
N ALA A 57 0.03 -17.05 -0.93
CA ALA A 57 -0.20 -16.66 -2.32
C ALA A 57 -1.35 -17.49 -2.94
N PRO A 58 -2.26 -16.90 -3.72
CA PRO A 58 -3.27 -17.67 -4.43
C PRO A 58 -2.57 -18.65 -5.39
N THR A 59 -2.51 -19.93 -5.03
CA THR A 59 -2.00 -21.02 -5.87
C THR A 59 -3.10 -21.59 -6.74
N THR A 60 -3.86 -20.71 -7.38
CA THR A 60 -4.79 -21.15 -8.42
C THR A 60 -4.27 -20.65 -9.75
N ASN A 61 -3.88 -21.60 -10.60
CA ASN A 61 -3.89 -21.45 -12.06
C ASN A 61 -5.33 -21.10 -12.48
N ALA A 62 -5.76 -19.88 -12.18
CA ALA A 62 -6.99 -19.33 -12.71
C ALA A 62 -6.76 -19.27 -14.21
N THR A 63 -7.55 -20.05 -14.94
CA THR A 63 -7.61 -19.96 -16.39
C THR A 63 -7.79 -18.48 -16.71
N VAL A 64 -6.82 -17.90 -17.43
CA VAL A 64 -6.87 -16.52 -17.90
C VAL A 64 -8.00 -16.44 -18.92
N SER A 65 -9.22 -16.34 -18.41
CA SER A 65 -10.33 -15.77 -19.15
C SER A 65 -9.94 -14.32 -19.34
N ILE A 66 -9.57 -13.95 -20.57
CA ILE A 66 -9.43 -12.54 -20.95
C ILE A 66 -10.84 -11.96 -20.91
N GLN A 67 -11.34 -11.70 -19.71
CA GLN A 67 -12.56 -10.94 -19.56
C GLN A 67 -12.23 -9.53 -20.05
N ALA A 68 -13.02 -9.04 -21.00
CA ALA A 68 -12.90 -7.67 -21.47
C ALA A 68 -13.33 -6.71 -20.35
N CYS A 69 -12.48 -6.50 -19.35
CA CYS A 69 -12.59 -5.36 -18.45
C CYS A 69 -12.26 -4.08 -19.26
N GLY A 70 -12.69 -2.90 -18.82
CA GLY A 70 -12.20 -1.67 -19.45
C GLY A 70 -13.17 -0.50 -19.60
N SER A 71 -14.35 -0.53 -19.00
CA SER A 71 -15.14 0.72 -18.93
C SER A 71 -14.50 1.73 -17.97
N ASN A 72 -13.83 1.25 -16.91
CA ASN A 72 -13.23 2.08 -15.86
C ASN A 72 -14.19 3.20 -15.44
N ASP A 73 -15.47 2.88 -15.30
CA ASP A 73 -16.52 3.86 -15.07
C ASP A 73 -16.32 4.47 -13.70
N VAL A 74 -16.03 5.77 -13.68
CA VAL A 74 -15.69 6.49 -12.45
C VAL A 74 -16.96 6.97 -11.77
N THR A 75 -17.07 6.73 -10.48
CA THR A 75 -18.09 7.32 -9.60
C THR A 75 -17.39 8.02 -8.45
N CYS A 76 -17.75 9.29 -8.22
CA CYS A 76 -17.16 10.12 -7.17
C CYS A 76 -18.03 10.15 -5.92
N TYR A 77 -17.39 10.26 -4.76
CA TYR A 77 -18.08 10.32 -3.46
C TYR A 77 -17.53 11.45 -2.59
N SER A 78 -18.38 11.97 -1.71
CA SER A 78 -18.03 13.01 -0.73
C SER A 78 -17.61 12.46 0.65
N SER A 79 -17.74 11.15 0.87
CA SER A 79 -17.34 10.45 2.10
C SER A 79 -15.92 9.90 2.02
N ASN A 80 -15.24 9.68 3.15
CA ASN A 80 -13.93 9.02 3.20
C ASN A 80 -12.86 9.69 2.30
N ARG A 81 -12.93 11.02 2.18
CA ARG A 81 -12.05 11.80 1.30
C ARG A 81 -10.59 11.68 1.74
N ALA A 82 -9.68 11.58 0.78
CA ALA A 82 -8.24 11.72 0.99
C ALA A 82 -7.76 13.07 0.43
N GLY A 83 -6.68 13.61 0.99
CA GLY A 83 -6.05 14.83 0.47
C GLY A 83 -5.40 14.58 -0.89
N THR A 84 -5.58 15.49 -1.85
CA THR A 84 -5.06 15.37 -3.22
C THR A 84 -3.55 15.14 -3.25
N GLY A 85 -2.79 15.85 -2.41
CA GLY A 85 -1.33 15.68 -2.31
C GLY A 85 -0.87 14.30 -1.80
N LEU A 86 -1.67 13.67 -0.92
CA LEU A 86 -1.39 12.31 -0.43
C LEU A 86 -1.64 11.27 -1.52
N CYS A 87 -2.71 11.43 -2.31
CA CYS A 87 -2.99 10.53 -3.42
C CYS A 87 -1.98 10.68 -4.56
N SER A 88 -1.57 11.90 -4.89
CA SER A 88 -0.45 12.13 -5.82
C SER A 88 0.83 11.46 -5.33
N SER A 89 1.10 11.50 -4.02
CA SER A 89 2.26 10.85 -3.44
C SER A 89 2.14 9.32 -3.52
N LEU A 90 0.99 8.75 -3.19
CA LEU A 90 0.72 7.31 -3.39
C LEU A 90 0.99 6.88 -4.84
N ILE A 91 0.37 7.56 -5.80
CA ILE A 91 0.50 7.24 -7.22
C ILE A 91 1.96 7.33 -7.68
N ARG A 92 2.70 8.34 -7.21
CA ARG A 92 4.13 8.47 -7.51
C ARG A 92 4.94 7.31 -6.94
N GLN A 93 4.67 6.88 -5.70
CA GLN A 93 5.39 5.74 -5.09
C GLN A 93 5.07 4.41 -5.79
N LEU A 94 3.87 4.28 -6.35
CA LEU A 94 3.48 3.12 -7.16
C LEU A 94 4.09 3.15 -8.58
N ASN A 95 4.70 4.24 -9.02
CA ASN A 95 5.34 4.34 -10.33
C ASN A 95 6.72 3.66 -10.34
N SER A 96 6.73 2.35 -10.07
CA SER A 96 7.91 1.50 -10.10
C SER A 96 7.56 0.12 -10.70
N PRO A 97 8.54 -0.62 -11.23
CA PRO A 97 8.31 -1.96 -11.75
C PRO A 97 8.30 -3.03 -10.63
N ALA A 98 8.11 -2.64 -9.37
CA ALA A 98 8.13 -3.56 -8.25
C ALA A 98 6.90 -4.49 -8.29
N PRO A 99 7.07 -5.81 -8.04
CA PRO A 99 5.95 -6.70 -7.88
C PRO A 99 5.20 -6.35 -6.58
N VAL A 100 3.89 -6.52 -6.62
CA VAL A 100 3.04 -6.44 -5.43
C VAL A 100 3.13 -7.79 -4.72
N ASN A 101 3.72 -7.79 -3.52
CA ASN A 101 3.84 -8.99 -2.70
C ASN A 101 2.46 -9.47 -2.22
N THR A 102 2.33 -10.79 -2.01
CA THR A 102 1.15 -11.59 -1.67
C THR A 102 -0.21 -10.86 -1.59
N SER A 103 -0.99 -10.99 -2.68
CA SER A 103 -2.44 -10.71 -2.81
C SER A 103 -3.02 -9.67 -1.83
N PRO A 104 -2.52 -8.43 -1.81
CA PRO A 104 -3.12 -7.40 -0.99
C PRO A 104 -4.50 -7.08 -1.53
N ARG A 105 -5.29 -6.39 -0.71
CA ARG A 105 -6.57 -5.79 -1.04
C ARG A 105 -6.50 -4.27 -1.07
N ALA A 106 -5.44 -3.70 -0.50
CA ALA A 106 -5.17 -2.27 -0.54
C ALA A 106 -3.70 -1.93 -0.29
N VAL A 107 -3.33 -0.73 -0.70
CA VAL A 107 -2.09 -0.06 -0.31
C VAL A 107 -2.37 1.41 0.00
N CYS A 108 -1.82 1.88 1.11
CA CYS A 108 -1.97 3.26 1.55
C CYS A 108 -0.62 3.95 1.67
N PHE A 109 -0.57 5.20 1.22
CA PHE A 109 0.49 6.14 1.58
C PHE A 109 0.02 6.98 2.76
N GLY A 110 0.71 6.86 3.89
CA GLY A 110 0.46 7.60 5.11
C GLY A 110 1.52 8.68 5.37
N GLN A 111 1.08 9.86 5.80
CA GLN A 111 1.94 10.95 6.26
C GLN A 111 1.20 11.76 7.34
N SER A 112 1.85 12.02 8.48
CA SER A 112 1.33 12.87 9.56
C SER A 112 -0.08 12.51 10.04
N GLY A 113 -0.37 11.20 10.17
CA GLY A 113 -1.67 10.70 10.63
C GLY A 113 -2.79 10.71 9.58
N ASN A 114 -2.53 11.22 8.37
CA ASN A 114 -3.45 11.17 7.24
C ASN A 114 -2.96 10.14 6.23
N GLN A 115 -3.85 9.67 5.35
CA GLN A 115 -3.48 8.73 4.30
C GLN A 115 -4.31 8.90 3.02
N CYS A 116 -3.77 8.39 1.92
CA CYS A 116 -4.54 8.02 0.75
C CYS A 116 -4.28 6.55 0.44
N CYS A 117 -5.33 5.84 0.04
CA CYS A 117 -5.33 4.41 -0.19
C CYS A 117 -5.92 4.10 -1.55
N THR A 118 -5.26 3.21 -2.29
CA THR A 118 -5.88 2.48 -3.39
C THR A 118 -6.25 1.08 -2.90
N SER A 119 -7.50 0.67 -3.12
CA SER A 119 -8.05 -0.60 -2.66
C SER A 119 -8.90 -1.25 -3.75
N TRP A 120 -9.10 -2.57 -3.69
CA TRP A 120 -9.84 -3.28 -4.73
C TRP A 120 -10.70 -4.43 -4.20
N SER A 121 -11.77 -4.73 -4.95
CA SER A 121 -12.90 -5.53 -4.47
C SER A 121 -12.67 -7.05 -4.42
N ALA A 122 -11.58 -7.57 -4.98
CA ALA A 122 -11.30 -9.00 -4.99
C ALA A 122 -9.80 -9.29 -4.97
N ALA A 123 -9.37 -10.44 -4.44
CA ALA A 123 -8.00 -10.89 -4.53
C ALA A 123 -7.50 -10.88 -5.99
N SER A 124 -6.25 -10.47 -6.20
CA SER A 124 -5.62 -10.38 -7.52
C SER A 124 -4.15 -10.75 -7.37
N SER A 125 -3.67 -11.64 -8.24
CA SER A 125 -2.29 -12.14 -8.22
C SER A 125 -1.49 -11.60 -9.41
N ASN A 126 -0.17 -11.77 -9.36
CA ASN A 126 0.77 -11.32 -10.40
C ASN A 126 0.67 -9.82 -10.72
N LEU A 127 0.33 -9.02 -9.70
CA LEU A 127 0.28 -7.57 -9.82
C LEU A 127 1.67 -6.97 -9.67
N TYR A 128 1.85 -5.84 -10.33
CA TYR A 128 2.95 -4.92 -10.17
C TYR A 128 2.40 -3.55 -9.79
N HIS A 129 3.23 -2.70 -9.18
CA HIS A 129 2.77 -1.40 -8.68
C HIS A 129 2.09 -0.55 -9.77
N TRP A 130 2.62 -0.58 -11.00
CA TRP A 130 2.07 0.12 -12.15
C TRP A 130 0.62 -0.26 -12.53
N ASP A 131 0.18 -1.50 -12.22
CA ASP A 131 -1.17 -1.97 -12.54
C ASP A 131 -2.21 -1.22 -11.69
N LEU A 132 -1.79 -0.75 -10.51
CA LEU A 132 -2.63 -0.02 -9.56
C LEU A 132 -2.81 1.45 -9.93
N ILE A 133 -2.05 1.98 -10.91
CA ILE A 133 -1.98 3.41 -11.19
C ILE A 133 -3.14 3.88 -12.07
N SER A 134 -3.45 3.17 -13.16
CA SER A 134 -4.29 3.71 -14.24
C SER A 134 -5.67 4.15 -13.75
N ALA A 135 -6.39 3.27 -13.03
CA ALA A 135 -7.70 3.61 -12.49
C ALA A 135 -7.61 4.55 -11.28
N ALA A 136 -6.58 4.45 -10.43
CA ALA A 136 -6.33 5.43 -9.36
C ALA A 136 -6.15 6.87 -9.91
N GLN A 137 -5.36 7.05 -10.96
CA GLN A 137 -5.19 8.34 -11.63
C GLN A 137 -6.50 8.84 -12.24
N LYS A 138 -7.27 7.96 -12.89
CA LYS A 138 -8.57 8.32 -13.47
C LYS A 138 -9.56 8.80 -12.40
N ILE A 139 -9.60 8.11 -11.26
CA ILE A 139 -10.41 8.52 -10.10
C ILE A 139 -9.90 9.85 -9.56
N GLN A 140 -8.59 10.02 -9.37
CA GLN A 140 -8.02 11.28 -8.89
C GLN A 140 -8.42 12.44 -9.79
N ASN A 141 -8.22 12.31 -11.11
CA ASN A 141 -8.51 13.35 -12.08
C ASN A 141 -10.00 13.71 -12.18
N SER A 142 -10.90 12.79 -11.85
CA SER A 142 -12.35 13.00 -11.99
C SER A 142 -13.03 13.40 -10.68
N CYS A 143 -12.51 12.94 -9.54
CA CYS A 143 -13.22 12.99 -8.25
C CYS A 143 -12.55 13.85 -7.19
N PHE A 144 -11.34 14.34 -7.43
CA PHE A 144 -10.65 15.21 -6.49
C PHE A 144 -10.80 16.65 -6.96
N ASP A 145 -11.24 17.50 -6.03
CA ASP A 145 -11.10 18.94 -6.18
C ASP A 145 -9.67 19.37 -5.83
N ASP A 146 -9.46 20.67 -5.67
CA ASP A 146 -8.15 21.25 -5.34
C ASP A 146 -7.54 20.66 -4.05
N PHE A 147 -8.35 20.10 -3.15
CA PHE A 147 -7.90 19.74 -1.81
C PHE A 147 -8.11 18.27 -1.44
N SER A 148 -9.22 17.64 -1.85
CA SER A 148 -9.51 16.26 -1.49
C SER A 148 -10.58 15.59 -2.35
N GLY A 149 -10.65 14.26 -2.29
CA GLY A 149 -11.65 13.51 -3.04
C GLY A 149 -11.71 12.04 -2.65
N SER A 150 -12.68 11.36 -3.23
CA SER A 150 -12.75 9.90 -3.21
C SER A 150 -13.59 9.40 -4.38
N GLY A 151 -13.33 8.18 -4.80
CA GLY A 151 -14.10 7.57 -5.87
C GLY A 151 -13.77 6.12 -6.08
N LEU A 152 -14.48 5.51 -7.01
CA LEU A 152 -14.19 4.17 -7.51
C LEU A 152 -14.26 4.15 -9.03
N ALA A 153 -13.52 3.21 -9.61
CA ALA A 153 -13.61 2.80 -11.00
C ALA A 153 -14.05 1.33 -11.05
N ARG A 154 -15.10 1.04 -11.83
CA ARG A 154 -15.58 -0.34 -12.04
C ARG A 154 -14.94 -0.97 -13.28
N ASN A 155 -14.92 -2.30 -13.32
CA ASN A 155 -14.41 -3.07 -14.46
C ASN A 155 -12.93 -2.76 -14.77
N VAL A 156 -12.11 -2.60 -13.72
CA VAL A 156 -10.66 -2.41 -13.83
C VAL A 156 -10.01 -3.77 -13.97
N ASN A 157 -9.12 -3.94 -14.96
CA ASN A 157 -8.32 -5.16 -15.07
C ASN A 157 -7.11 -5.06 -14.12
N LEU A 158 -7.08 -5.89 -13.08
CA LEU A 158 -5.91 -6.11 -12.24
C LEU A 158 -5.49 -7.57 -12.37
N GLY A 159 -4.34 -7.83 -13.01
CA GLY A 159 -3.78 -9.18 -13.09
C GLY A 159 -4.67 -10.20 -13.81
N GLY A 160 -5.54 -9.75 -14.73
CA GLY A 160 -6.50 -10.60 -15.44
C GLY A 160 -7.86 -10.74 -14.75
N VAL A 161 -8.06 -10.10 -13.60
CA VAL A 161 -9.33 -10.10 -12.86
C VAL A 161 -10.01 -8.74 -13.01
N CYS A 162 -11.30 -8.73 -13.36
CA CYS A 162 -12.08 -7.50 -13.35
C CYS A 162 -12.50 -7.17 -11.92
N VAL A 163 -12.01 -6.05 -11.40
CA VAL A 163 -12.30 -5.57 -10.04
C VAL A 163 -12.94 -4.18 -10.09
N THR A 164 -13.49 -3.78 -8.94
CA THR A 164 -13.64 -2.36 -8.63
C THR A 164 -12.37 -1.90 -7.93
N GLN A 165 -11.80 -0.78 -8.36
CA GLN A 165 -10.68 -0.12 -7.69
C GLN A 165 -11.17 1.21 -7.10
N CYS A 166 -10.77 1.51 -5.87
CA CYS A 166 -11.19 2.69 -5.12
C CYS A 166 -9.98 3.52 -4.71
N LEU A 167 -10.13 4.84 -4.71
CA LEU A 167 -9.15 5.79 -4.19
C LEU A 167 -9.81 6.63 -3.09
N SER A 168 -9.33 6.52 -1.85
CA SER A 168 -9.96 7.17 -0.69
C SER A 168 -9.00 7.31 0.49
N GLY A 169 -9.45 7.88 1.61
CA GLY A 169 -8.70 7.96 2.86
C GLY A 169 -8.69 6.68 3.69
N ARG A 170 -9.22 5.56 3.17
CA ARG A 170 -9.38 4.29 3.90
C ARG A 170 -8.92 3.10 3.06
N ALA A 171 -8.27 2.14 3.70
CA ALA A 171 -7.83 0.89 3.08
C ALA A 171 -9.02 0.02 2.60
N THR A 172 -10.20 0.20 3.20
CA THR A 172 -11.40 -0.59 2.92
C THR A 172 -12.35 0.12 1.94
N GLY A 173 -11.86 1.04 1.12
CA GLY A 173 -12.71 1.88 0.26
C GLY A 173 -13.56 1.11 -0.75
N CYS A 174 -13.20 -0.13 -1.06
CA CYS A 174 -13.87 -1.03 -2.00
C CYS A 174 -14.60 -2.22 -1.34
N ASN A 175 -14.68 -2.26 -0.01
CA ASN A 175 -15.44 -3.27 0.75
C ASN A 175 -16.75 -2.67 1.29
#